data_AF-A0A2N2KPE6-F1
#
_entry.id   AF-A0A2N2KPE6-F1
#
_cell.length_a   1.000
_cell.length_b   1.000
_cell.length_c   1.000
_cell.angle_alpha   90.00
_cell.angle_beta   90.00
_cell.angle_gamma   90.00
#
_symmetry.space_group_name_H-M   'P 1'
#
loop_
_entity.id
_entity.type
_entity.pdbx_description
1 polymer ?
#
loop_
_entity_poly.entity_id
_entity_poly.type
_entity_poly.pdbx_seq_one_letter_code
_entity_poly.pdbx_strand_id
1 'polypeptide(L)'
;MGKKSIAERIIYPAGIVICLMIVSINLYNFSRWWEPQLLHDIFANLSAAGMFLSIWLGAMIANTIAFFQGASFKERLLICMVTPVIWNAKVLYDFIGIYSWTELLYVCFHAVIMGTIFVALFCMGISEIWCRIIYRRRTGDRSVKVFEFKPTLVMIIGFIMSFILLYNGGHSFYYFYMDTYTKLFL
;
A
#
# COMPACT_ATOMS: atom_id res chain seq x y z
N MET A 1 -18.67 19.52 -1.79
CA MET A 1 -18.70 18.99 -0.41
C MET A 1 -17.89 19.93 0.46
N GLY A 2 -18.38 20.27 1.66
CA GLY A 2 -17.62 21.09 2.60
C GLY A 2 -16.34 20.37 3.05
N LYS A 3 -15.25 21.12 3.22
CA LYS A 3 -13.97 20.58 3.68
C LYS A 3 -14.11 20.17 5.16
N LYS A 4 -13.99 18.87 5.44
CA LYS A 4 -14.01 18.33 6.81
C LYS A 4 -12.74 18.70 7.59
N SER A 5 -12.71 18.39 8.89
CA SER A 5 -11.54 18.63 9.74
C SER A 5 -10.30 17.85 9.26
N ILE A 6 -9.09 18.26 9.68
CA ILE A 6 -7.85 17.55 9.32
C ILE A 6 -7.88 16.10 9.84
N ALA A 7 -8.36 15.90 11.06
CA ALA A 7 -8.47 14.57 11.67
C ALA A 7 -9.37 13.64 10.84
N GLU A 8 -10.54 14.13 10.42
CA GLU A 8 -11.43 13.34 9.57
C GLU A 8 -10.83 13.06 8.20
N ARG A 9 -10.09 14.00 7.60
CA ARG A 9 -9.56 13.87 6.23
C ARG A 9 -8.29 13.05 6.13
N ILE A 10 -7.49 12.97 7.20
CA ILE A 10 -6.15 12.36 7.19
C ILE A 10 -6.05 11.20 8.17
N ILE A 11 -6.33 11.46 9.45
CA ILE A 11 -6.11 10.47 10.52
C ILE A 11 -7.11 9.32 10.38
N TYR A 12 -8.38 9.62 10.13
CA TYR A 12 -9.41 8.60 10.05
C TYR A 12 -9.22 7.61 8.87
N PRO A 13 -8.99 8.05 7.61
CA PRO A 13 -8.75 7.14 6.50
C PRO A 13 -7.48 6.29 6.67
N ALA A 14 -6.38 6.91 7.11
CA ALA A 14 -5.15 6.17 7.39
C ALA A 14 -5.35 5.18 8.54
N GLY A 15 -5.99 5.62 9.62
CA GLY A 15 -6.26 4.85 10.82
C GLY A 15 -7.05 3.58 10.54
N ILE A 16 -8.09 3.64 9.69
CA ILE A 16 -8.85 2.44 9.29
C ILE A 16 -7.93 1.38 8.68
N VAL A 17 -7.10 1.79 7.72
CA VAL A 17 -6.24 0.85 6.99
C VAL A 17 -5.12 0.32 7.89
N ILE A 18 -4.53 1.16 8.73
CA ILE A 18 -3.54 0.75 9.73
C ILE A 18 -4.15 -0.23 10.74
N CYS A 19 -5.34 0.07 11.26
CA CYS A 19 -6.04 -0.81 12.20
C CYS A 19 -6.31 -2.17 11.55
N LEU A 20 -6.78 -2.20 10.30
CA LEU A 20 -6.96 -3.44 9.55
C LEU A 20 -5.64 -4.21 9.44
N MET A 21 -4.54 -3.53 9.09
CA MET A 21 -3.22 -4.14 9.00
C MET A 21 -2.77 -4.74 10.34
N ILE A 22 -2.83 -3.96 11.42
CA ILE A 22 -2.40 -4.40 12.76
C ILE A 22 -3.24 -5.59 13.24
N VAL A 23 -4.56 -5.50 13.13
CA VAL A 23 -5.47 -6.59 13.52
C VAL A 23 -5.16 -7.84 12.71
N SER A 24 -4.98 -7.70 11.38
CA SER A 24 -4.71 -8.84 10.51
C SER A 24 -3.36 -9.50 10.83
N ILE A 25 -2.29 -8.72 11.03
CA ILE A 25 -0.96 -9.26 11.40
C ILE A 25 -1.04 -10.02 12.72
N ASN A 26 -1.67 -9.44 13.74
CA ASN A 26 -1.76 -10.08 15.05
C ASN A 26 -2.62 -11.34 14.99
N LEU A 27 -3.77 -11.27 14.33
CA LEU A 27 -4.67 -12.43 14.19
C LEU A 27 -4.00 -13.57 13.41
N TYR A 28 -3.20 -13.27 12.38
CA TYR A 28 -2.39 -14.25 11.66
C TYR A 28 -1.35 -14.92 12.57
N ASN A 29 -0.72 -14.14 13.46
CA ASN A 29 0.28 -14.68 14.38
C ASN A 29 -0.36 -15.51 15.50
N PHE A 30 -1.50 -15.07 16.04
CA PHE A 30 -2.23 -15.79 17.09
C PHE A 30 -2.88 -17.07 16.57
N SER A 31 -3.37 -17.08 15.33
CA SER A 31 -4.04 -18.27 14.76
C SER A 31 -3.14 -19.50 14.69
N ARG A 32 -1.81 -19.34 14.73
CA ARG A 32 -0.82 -20.44 14.78
C ARG A 32 -0.98 -21.38 15.97
N TRP A 33 -1.60 -20.90 17.04
CA TRP A 33 -1.78 -21.65 18.29
C TRP A 33 -3.20 -22.21 18.45
N TRP A 34 -4.04 -22.10 17.42
CA TRP A 34 -5.44 -22.45 17.52
C TRP A 34 -5.72 -23.87 17.09
N GLU A 35 -6.36 -24.61 17.97
CA GLU A 35 -6.94 -25.91 17.69
C GLU A 35 -8.47 -25.79 17.66
N PRO A 36 -9.17 -26.54 16.79
CA PRO A 36 -8.66 -27.51 15.81
C PRO A 36 -8.02 -26.85 14.57
N GLN A 37 -7.33 -27.62 13.72
CA GLN A 37 -6.67 -27.13 12.49
C GLN A 37 -7.57 -26.28 11.59
N LEU A 38 -8.85 -26.61 11.49
CA LEU A 38 -9.82 -25.82 10.71
C LEU A 38 -9.91 -24.36 11.21
N LEU A 39 -9.82 -24.15 12.52
CA LEU A 39 -9.83 -22.83 13.12
C LEU A 39 -8.56 -22.05 12.76
N HIS A 40 -7.40 -22.70 12.82
CA HIS A 40 -6.14 -22.14 12.33
C HIS A 40 -6.26 -21.71 10.86
N ASP A 41 -6.70 -22.61 9.97
CA ASP A 41 -6.74 -22.38 8.53
C ASP A 41 -7.67 -21.21 8.17
N ILE A 42 -8.87 -21.16 8.75
CA ILE A 42 -9.84 -20.08 8.50
C ILE A 42 -9.22 -18.73 8.87
N PHE A 43 -8.68 -18.62 10.08
CA PHE A 43 -8.20 -17.34 10.57
C PHE A 43 -6.85 -16.94 9.98
N ALA A 44 -5.97 -17.89 9.65
CA ALA A 44 -4.76 -17.62 8.91
C ALA A 44 -5.08 -17.05 7.52
N ASN A 45 -6.02 -17.65 6.79
CA ASN A 45 -6.42 -17.19 5.45
C ASN A 45 -7.15 -15.84 5.49
N LEU A 46 -8.10 -15.65 6.41
CA LEU A 46 -8.79 -14.37 6.58
C LEU A 46 -7.82 -13.26 6.96
N SER A 47 -6.86 -13.55 7.84
CA SER A 47 -5.84 -12.59 8.25
C SER A 47 -4.87 -12.28 7.12
N ALA A 48 -4.44 -13.28 6.34
CA ALA A 48 -3.61 -13.06 5.16
C ALA A 48 -4.35 -12.17 4.13
N ALA A 49 -5.64 -12.42 3.90
CA ALA A 49 -6.46 -11.57 3.04
C ALA A 49 -6.56 -10.13 3.59
N GLY A 50 -6.74 -9.95 4.90
CA GLY A 50 -6.74 -8.66 5.56
C GLY A 50 -5.39 -7.92 5.46
N MET A 51 -4.27 -8.64 5.59
CA MET A 51 -2.93 -8.11 5.34
C MET A 51 -2.78 -7.66 3.89
N PHE A 52 -3.20 -8.47 2.92
CA PHE A 52 -3.17 -8.09 1.50
C PHE A 52 -4.03 -6.85 1.21
N LEU A 53 -5.26 -6.83 1.73
CA LEU A 53 -6.19 -5.72 1.59
C LEU A 53 -5.64 -4.43 2.18
N SER A 54 -4.96 -4.49 3.32
CA SER A 54 -4.43 -3.31 4.00
C SER A 54 -3.10 -2.83 3.43
N ILE A 55 -2.16 -3.72 3.14
CA ILE A 55 -0.80 -3.36 2.69
C ILE A 55 -0.79 -2.99 1.20
N TRP A 56 -1.46 -3.79 0.36
CA TRP A 56 -1.41 -3.61 -1.10
C TRP A 56 -2.58 -2.76 -1.61
N LEU A 57 -3.80 -3.01 -1.11
CA LEU A 57 -5.01 -2.33 -1.56
C LEU A 57 -5.45 -1.17 -0.65
N GLY A 58 -4.76 -0.96 0.47
CA GLY A 58 -5.14 0.01 1.49
C GLY A 58 -5.18 1.44 0.97
N ALA A 59 -4.29 1.77 0.04
CA ALA A 59 -4.31 3.06 -0.64
C ALA A 59 -5.63 3.32 -1.38
N MET A 60 -6.26 2.30 -1.97
CA MET A 60 -7.58 2.47 -2.62
C MET A 60 -8.65 2.86 -1.60
N ILE A 61 -8.66 2.19 -0.44
CA ILE A 61 -9.62 2.42 0.64
C ILE A 61 -9.41 3.83 1.22
N ALA A 62 -8.18 4.13 1.64
CA ALA A 62 -7.87 5.40 2.29
C ALA A 62 -8.07 6.59 1.35
N ASN A 63 -7.64 6.49 0.09
CA ASN A 63 -7.86 7.55 -0.91
C ASN A 63 -9.35 7.80 -1.13
N THR A 64 -10.16 6.74 -1.23
CA THR A 64 -11.60 6.87 -1.48
C THR A 64 -12.29 7.62 -0.35
N ILE A 65 -12.02 7.24 0.89
CA ILE A 65 -12.59 7.91 2.07
C ILE A 65 -12.11 9.37 2.11
N ALA A 66 -10.81 9.61 1.97
CA ALA A 66 -10.22 10.96 2.02
C ALA A 66 -10.74 11.88 0.90
N PHE A 67 -10.93 11.36 -0.32
CA PHE A 67 -11.48 12.09 -1.46
C PHE A 67 -12.86 12.64 -1.14
N PHE A 68 -13.77 11.80 -0.65
CA PHE A 68 -15.14 12.23 -0.33
C PHE A 68 -15.22 13.10 0.94
N GLN A 69 -14.19 13.11 1.78
CA GLN A 69 -14.08 14.05 2.90
C GLN A 69 -13.46 15.40 2.48
N GLY A 70 -13.11 15.58 1.21
CA GLY A 70 -12.55 16.83 0.70
C GLY A 70 -11.06 17.01 1.03
N ALA A 71 -10.31 15.92 1.20
CA ALA A 71 -8.85 15.98 1.21
C ALA A 71 -8.34 16.49 -0.15
N SER A 72 -7.26 17.26 -0.15
CA SER A 72 -6.53 17.66 -1.36
C SER A 72 -5.72 16.50 -1.93
N PHE A 73 -5.26 16.61 -3.17
CA PHE A 73 -4.41 15.58 -3.79
C PHE A 73 -3.15 15.27 -2.96
N LYS A 74 -2.48 16.29 -2.40
CA LYS A 74 -1.29 16.10 -1.56
C LYS A 74 -1.59 15.34 -0.27
N GLU A 75 -2.69 15.68 0.39
CA GLU A 75 -3.15 14.97 1.59
C GLU A 75 -3.46 13.51 1.25
N ARG A 76 -4.17 13.25 0.15
CA ARG A 76 -4.48 11.89 -0.30
C ARG A 76 -3.23 11.07 -0.64
N LEU A 77 -2.26 11.68 -1.33
CA LEU A 77 -0.97 11.04 -1.62
C LEU A 77 -0.25 10.64 -0.34
N LEU A 78 -0.17 11.56 0.64
CA LEU A 78 0.45 11.27 1.93
C LEU A 78 -0.24 10.12 2.65
N ILE A 79 -1.57 10.15 2.75
CA ILE A 79 -2.39 9.12 3.41
C ILE A 79 -2.15 7.75 2.77
N CYS A 80 -2.11 7.67 1.44
CA CYS A 80 -1.89 6.41 0.73
C CYS A 80 -0.51 5.80 0.99
N MET A 81 0.47 6.61 1.36
CA MET A 81 1.83 6.15 1.68
C MET A 81 1.98 5.71 3.14
N VAL A 82 1.06 6.06 4.04
CA VAL A 82 1.22 5.78 5.48
C VAL A 82 1.35 4.28 5.74
N THR A 83 0.40 3.47 5.28
CA THR A 83 0.42 2.02 5.51
C THR A 83 1.65 1.33 4.93
N PRO A 84 2.02 1.51 3.64
CA PRO A 84 3.21 0.84 3.10
C PRO A 84 4.51 1.34 3.77
N VAL A 85 4.60 2.60 4.19
CA VAL A 85 5.75 3.09 4.97
C VAL A 85 5.85 2.40 6.34
N ILE A 86 4.74 2.28 7.08
CA ILE A 86 4.73 1.59 8.37
C ILE A 86 5.07 0.11 8.19
N TRP A 87 4.50 -0.55 7.19
CA TRP A 87 4.81 -1.94 6.87
C TRP A 87 6.30 -2.12 6.54
N ASN A 88 6.84 -1.27 5.66
CA ASN A 88 8.25 -1.34 5.27
C ASN A 88 9.18 -1.07 6.46
N ALA A 89 8.84 -0.12 7.34
CA ALA A 89 9.58 0.11 8.58
C ALA A 89 9.57 -1.12 9.49
N LYS A 90 8.42 -1.79 9.63
CA LYS A 90 8.29 -3.04 10.37
C LYS A 90 9.15 -4.16 9.76
N VAL A 91 9.15 -4.32 8.43
CA VAL A 91 9.97 -5.34 7.75
C VAL A 91 11.46 -5.03 7.89
N LEU A 92 11.87 -3.77 7.76
CA LEU A 92 13.27 -3.36 7.94
C LEU A 92 13.73 -3.54 9.38
N TYR A 93 12.85 -3.32 10.36
CA TYR A 93 13.15 -3.59 11.77
C TYR A 93 13.52 -5.06 12.01
N ASP A 94 12.83 -6.00 11.35
CA ASP A 94 13.11 -7.43 11.45
C ASP A 94 14.50 -7.81 10.88
N PHE A 95 15.13 -6.93 10.10
CA PHE A 95 16.47 -7.13 9.51
C PHE A 95 17.61 -6.51 10.32
N ILE A 96 17.30 -5.73 11.35
CA ILE A 96 18.33 -5.08 12.18
C ILE A 96 19.15 -6.16 12.92
N GLY A 97 20.48 -6.05 12.85
CA GLY A 97 21.40 -7.00 13.46
C GLY A 97 21.70 -8.24 12.61
N ILE A 98 20.98 -8.45 11.51
CA ILE A 98 21.28 -9.48 10.50
C ILE A 98 22.20 -8.90 9.43
N TYR A 99 21.91 -7.69 8.96
CA TYR A 99 22.62 -7.01 7.89
C TYR A 99 23.42 -5.80 8.39
N SER A 100 24.51 -5.48 7.70
CA SER A 100 25.21 -4.20 7.90
C SER A 100 24.34 -3.01 7.48
N TRP A 101 24.69 -1.80 7.94
CA TRP A 101 23.94 -0.59 7.57
C TRP A 101 23.86 -0.35 6.06
N THR A 102 24.91 -0.67 5.31
CA THR A 102 24.92 -0.55 3.84
C THR A 102 24.02 -1.57 3.17
N GLU A 103 23.98 -2.80 3.70
CA GLU A 103 23.07 -3.83 3.20
C GLU A 103 21.61 -3.50 3.53
N LEU A 104 21.32 -2.94 4.71
CA LEU A 104 19.98 -2.45 5.04
C LEU A 104 19.49 -1.37 4.08
N LEU A 105 20.37 -0.44 3.67
CA LEU A 105 20.04 0.51 2.60
C LEU A 105 19.76 -0.18 1.27
N TYR A 106 20.48 -1.25 0.96
CA TYR A 106 20.24 -2.05 -0.23
C TYR A 106 18.90 -2.83 -0.16
N VAL A 107 18.50 -3.31 1.02
CA VAL A 107 17.20 -3.97 1.27
C VAL A 107 16.01 -3.04 0.98
N CYS A 108 16.16 -1.72 1.11
CA CYS A 108 15.12 -0.77 0.71
C CYS A 108 14.73 -0.89 -0.78
N PHE A 109 15.64 -1.39 -1.63
CA PHE A 109 15.39 -1.62 -3.05
C PHE A 109 14.85 -3.01 -3.37
N HIS A 110 14.62 -3.85 -2.36
CA HIS A 110 14.03 -5.17 -2.57
C HIS A 110 12.59 -5.04 -3.11
N ALA A 111 12.18 -5.96 -4.00
CA ALA A 111 10.87 -5.92 -4.66
C ALA A 111 9.70 -5.89 -3.67
N VAL A 112 9.83 -6.56 -2.52
CA VAL A 112 8.79 -6.54 -1.47
C VAL A 112 8.65 -5.17 -0.80
N ILE A 113 9.76 -4.43 -0.63
CA ILE A 113 9.76 -3.11 0.01
C ILE A 113 9.31 -2.04 -0.98
N MET A 114 9.92 -1.99 -2.18
CA MET A 114 9.53 -1.01 -3.19
C MET A 114 8.16 -1.31 -3.78
N GLY A 115 7.81 -2.59 -3.94
CA GLY A 115 6.55 -3.01 -4.55
C GLY A 115 5.33 -2.47 -3.82
N THR A 116 5.33 -2.46 -2.48
CA THR A 116 4.21 -1.93 -1.69
C THR A 116 3.98 -0.44 -1.93
N ILE A 117 5.05 0.34 -2.11
CA ILE A 117 4.98 1.77 -2.42
C ILE A 117 4.37 1.98 -3.81
N PHE A 118 4.89 1.30 -4.83
CA PHE A 118 4.43 1.51 -6.20
C PHE A 118 3.03 0.95 -6.47
N VAL A 119 2.66 -0.17 -5.82
CA VAL A 119 1.29 -0.67 -5.88
C VAL A 119 0.33 0.28 -5.16
N ALA A 120 0.73 0.88 -4.03
CA ALA A 120 -0.08 1.89 -3.37
C ALA A 120 -0.31 3.13 -4.26
N LEU A 121 0.70 3.58 -5.01
CA LEU A 121 0.56 4.66 -6.00
C LEU A 121 -0.39 4.27 -7.14
N PHE A 122 -0.25 3.06 -7.68
CA PHE A 122 -1.14 2.54 -8.72
C PHE A 122 -2.60 2.50 -8.23
N CYS A 123 -2.81 1.95 -7.04
CA CYS A 123 -4.10 1.87 -6.34
C CYS A 123 -4.71 3.25 -6.08
N MET A 124 -3.92 4.23 -5.64
CA MET A 124 -4.36 5.61 -5.50
C MET A 124 -4.85 6.18 -6.83
N GLY A 125 -4.12 5.92 -7.91
CA GLY A 125 -4.48 6.33 -9.27
C GLY A 125 -5.82 5.76 -9.74
N ILE A 126 -6.03 4.45 -9.57
CA ILE A 126 -7.30 3.78 -9.89
C ILE A 126 -8.46 4.38 -9.08
N SER A 127 -8.25 4.56 -7.77
CA SER A 127 -9.29 5.09 -6.90
C SER A 127 -9.61 6.57 -7.16
N GLU A 128 -8.66 7.38 -7.65
CA GLU A 128 -8.96 8.73 -8.13
C GLU A 128 -9.95 8.71 -9.30
N ILE A 129 -9.74 7.80 -10.26
CA ILE A 129 -10.62 7.65 -11.43
C ILE A 129 -12.04 7.31 -10.98
N TRP A 130 -12.23 6.28 -10.14
CA TRP A 130 -13.58 5.93 -9.69
C TRP A 130 -14.23 7.03 -8.85
N CYS A 131 -13.44 7.79 -8.08
CA CYS A 131 -13.97 8.77 -7.13
C CYS A 131 -14.51 9.95 -7.90
N ARG A 132 -13.80 10.33 -8.97
CA ARG A 132 -14.23 11.37 -9.91
C ARG A 132 -15.44 10.91 -10.71
N ILE A 133 -15.49 9.65 -11.16
CA ILE A 133 -16.68 9.10 -11.84
C ILE A 133 -17.90 9.20 -10.91
N ILE A 134 -17.78 8.71 -9.67
CA ILE A 134 -18.85 8.75 -8.67
C ILE A 134 -19.24 10.19 -8.35
N TYR A 135 -18.27 11.08 -8.15
CA TYR A 135 -18.51 12.49 -7.86
C TYR A 135 -19.32 13.15 -8.98
N ARG A 136 -18.86 13.03 -10.25
CA ARG A 136 -19.55 13.60 -11.41
C ARG A 136 -20.99 13.08 -11.54
N ARG A 137 -21.20 11.78 -11.28
CA ARG A 137 -22.54 11.18 -11.32
C ARG A 137 -23.45 11.73 -10.22
N ARG A 138 -22.92 12.01 -9.03
CA ARG A 138 -23.70 12.52 -7.88
C ARG A 138 -23.99 14.02 -7.96
N THR A 139 -23.08 14.82 -8.52
CA THR A 139 -23.21 16.29 -8.54
C THR A 139 -23.62 16.85 -9.89
N GLY A 140 -23.51 16.08 -10.98
CA GLY A 140 -23.68 16.58 -12.35
C GLY A 140 -22.55 17.49 -12.83
N ASP A 141 -21.51 17.70 -12.01
CA ASP A 141 -20.43 18.64 -12.30
C ASP A 141 -19.51 18.11 -13.42
N ARG A 142 -19.68 18.65 -14.64
CA ARG A 142 -18.86 18.27 -15.79
C ARG A 142 -17.46 18.89 -15.77
N SER A 143 -17.19 19.90 -14.94
CA SER A 143 -15.88 20.57 -14.86
C SER A 143 -14.80 19.65 -14.27
N VAL A 144 -15.19 18.70 -13.42
CA VAL A 144 -14.29 17.69 -12.87
C VAL A 144 -13.86 16.74 -13.97
N LYS A 145 -12.57 16.76 -14.31
CA LYS A 145 -11.97 15.79 -15.23
C LYS A 145 -11.77 14.45 -14.51
N VAL A 146 -12.21 13.36 -15.13
CA VAL A 146 -12.01 11.99 -14.63
C VAL A 146 -10.52 11.63 -14.66
N PHE A 147 -9.87 11.91 -15.79
CA PHE A 147 -8.43 11.78 -15.95
C PHE A 147 -7.78 13.15 -15.74
N GLU A 148 -7.45 13.46 -14.49
CA GLU A 148 -6.62 14.61 -14.15
C GLU A 148 -5.13 14.24 -14.27
N PHE A 149 -4.30 15.17 -14.72
CA PHE A 149 -2.88 14.92 -15.01
C PHE A 149 -2.12 14.31 -13.83
N LYS A 150 -2.22 14.91 -12.63
CA LYS A 150 -1.49 14.46 -11.43
C LYS A 150 -1.82 13.01 -11.02
N PRO A 151 -3.09 12.63 -10.78
CA PRO A 151 -3.41 11.25 -10.42
C PRO A 151 -3.13 10.26 -11.56
N THR A 152 -3.30 10.67 -12.83
CA THR A 152 -2.98 9.83 -13.98
C THR A 152 -1.48 9.53 -14.05
N LEU A 153 -0.63 10.53 -13.83
CA LEU A 153 0.82 10.36 -13.81
C LEU A 153 1.25 9.41 -12.68
N VAL A 154 0.70 9.59 -11.48
CA VAL A 154 0.95 8.68 -10.33
C VAL A 154 0.51 7.26 -10.64
N MET A 155 -0.64 7.08 -11.29
CA MET A 155 -1.13 5.77 -11.72
C MET A 155 -0.17 5.09 -12.70
N ILE A 156 0.30 5.82 -13.72
CA ILE A 156 1.19 5.29 -14.76
C ILE A 156 2.54 4.89 -14.15
N ILE A 157 3.14 5.76 -13.32
CA ILE A 157 4.40 5.46 -12.63
C ILE A 157 4.22 4.24 -11.72
N GLY A 158 3.15 4.23 -10.91
CA GLY A 158 2.83 3.11 -10.04
C GLY A 158 2.67 1.81 -10.82
N PHE A 159 1.96 1.83 -11.96
CA PHE A 159 1.75 0.68 -12.82
C PHE A 159 3.07 0.16 -13.41
N ILE A 160 3.87 1.02 -14.05
CA ILE A 160 5.13 0.63 -14.70
C ILE A 160 6.09 0.03 -13.65
N MET A 161 6.24 0.70 -12.51
CA MET A 161 7.15 0.24 -11.48
C MET A 161 6.67 -1.05 -10.81
N SER A 162 5.37 -1.18 -10.53
CA SER A 162 4.80 -2.43 -10.01
C SER A 162 4.99 -3.56 -11.01
N PHE A 163 4.79 -3.30 -12.30
CA PHE A 163 5.02 -4.28 -13.35
C PHE A 163 6.48 -4.73 -13.36
N ILE A 164 7.46 -3.81 -13.38
CA ILE A 164 8.88 -4.16 -13.38
C ILE A 164 9.26 -4.99 -12.14
N LEU A 165 8.80 -4.58 -10.96
CA LEU A 165 9.18 -5.20 -9.69
C LEU A 165 8.51 -6.55 -9.45
N LEU A 166 7.30 -6.74 -9.96
CA LEU A 166 6.47 -7.92 -9.69
C LEU A 166 6.28 -8.81 -10.93
N TYR A 167 6.91 -8.48 -12.06
CA TYR A 167 6.88 -9.31 -13.26
C TYR A 167 7.35 -10.73 -12.94
N ASN A 168 6.61 -11.71 -13.44
CA ASN A 168 6.85 -13.13 -13.15
C ASN A 168 6.93 -13.42 -11.63
N GLY A 169 6.00 -12.86 -10.84
CA GLY A 169 5.98 -12.99 -9.38
C GLY A 169 7.12 -12.26 -8.65
N GLY A 170 7.84 -11.38 -9.35
CA GLY A 170 9.01 -10.67 -8.85
C GLY A 170 10.32 -11.44 -9.03
N HIS A 171 10.29 -12.65 -9.59
CA HIS A 171 11.50 -13.46 -9.79
C HIS A 171 12.53 -12.76 -10.68
N SER A 172 12.10 -12.12 -11.76
CA SER A 172 13.02 -11.45 -12.69
C SER A 172 13.80 -10.33 -12.02
N PHE A 173 13.12 -9.49 -11.23
CA PHE A 173 13.78 -8.43 -10.47
C PHE A 173 14.61 -9.00 -9.31
N TYR A 174 14.12 -10.04 -8.64
CA TYR A 174 14.84 -10.72 -7.55
C TYR A 174 16.19 -11.27 -8.00
N TYR A 175 16.29 -11.92 -9.16
CA TYR A 175 17.58 -12.42 -9.65
C TYR A 175 18.55 -11.28 -9.96
N PHE A 176 18.08 -10.20 -10.58
CA PHE A 176 18.89 -9.01 -10.82
C PHE A 176 19.38 -8.38 -9.50
N TYR A 177 18.49 -8.30 -8.51
CA TYR A 177 18.79 -7.84 -7.16
C TYR A 177 19.86 -8.72 -6.50
N MET A 178 19.71 -10.04 -6.50
CA MET A 178 20.67 -10.95 -5.87
C MET A 178 22.03 -10.99 -6.58
N ASP A 179 22.06 -10.91 -7.90
CA ASP A 179 23.31 -10.80 -8.67
C ASP A 179 24.06 -9.51 -8.32
N THR A 180 23.33 -8.40 -8.20
CA THR A 180 23.90 -7.11 -7.78
C THR A 180 24.36 -7.15 -6.32
N TYR A 181 23.58 -7.76 -5.42
CA TYR A 181 23.95 -7.95 -4.01
C TYR A 181 25.27 -8.71 -3.89
N THR A 182 25.38 -9.84 -4.60
CA THR A 182 26.60 -10.67 -4.59
C THR A 182 27.81 -9.86 -5.03
N LYS A 183 27.70 -9.08 -6.10
CA LYS A 183 28.82 -8.23 -6.60
C LYS A 183 29.23 -7.11 -5.65
N LEU A 184 28.34 -6.66 -4.78
CA LEU A 184 28.59 -5.51 -3.88
C LEU A 184 29.04 -5.94 -2.48
N PHE A 185 28.62 -7.11 -2.01
CA PHE A 185 28.76 -7.50 -0.59
C PHE A 185 29.42 -8.87 -0.36
N LEU A 186 29.64 -9.68 -1.39
CA LEU A 186 30.27 -11.01 -1.30
C LEU A 186 31.51 -11.10 -2.21
#